data_AF-A0A4V6JIA8-F1
#
_entry.id   AF-A0A4V6JIA8-F1
#
_cell.length_a   1.000
_cell.length_b   1.000
_cell.length_c   1.000
_cell.angle_alpha   90.00
_cell.angle_beta   90.00
_cell.angle_gamma   90.00
#
_symmetry.space_group_name_H-M   'P 1'
#
loop_
_entity.id
_entity.type
_entity.pdbx_description
1 polymer ?
#
loop_
_entity_poly.entity_id
_entity_poly.type
_entity_poly.pdbx_seq_one_letter_code
_entity_poly.pdbx_strand_id
1 'polypeptide(L)'
;MDAHGTVCLNYGDFDVTICHSKVSDSALASEIQGEDGALLIEKISECQGVALLPRGGSLQDLSRPQHDNTMRYEAEVFADLVAQRQVEHAGLENSRIVAALLSEIRRQTGVVFPADGETP
;
A
#
# COMPACT_ATOMS: atom_id res chain seq x y z
N MET A 1 -15.75 -9.77 12.50
CA MET A 1 -15.78 -8.51 11.71
C MET A 1 -14.45 -7.84 11.95
N ASP A 2 -13.70 -7.52 10.90
CA ASP A 2 -12.42 -6.83 11.02
C ASP A 2 -12.64 -5.31 11.02
N ALA A 3 -12.57 -4.74 12.22
CA ALA A 3 -12.79 -3.31 12.48
C ALA A 3 -11.48 -2.52 12.51
N HIS A 4 -10.41 -3.11 13.05
CA HIS A 4 -9.06 -2.56 13.11
C HIS A 4 -8.06 -3.68 13.40
N GLY A 5 -6.80 -3.48 13.05
CA GLY A 5 -5.76 -4.47 13.30
C GLY A 5 -4.37 -3.99 12.91
N THR A 6 -3.41 -4.87 13.15
CA THR A 6 -2.02 -4.67 12.77
C THR A 6 -1.51 -5.93 12.08
N VAL A 7 -0.81 -5.74 10.95
CA VAL A 7 -0.14 -6.81 10.19
C VAL A 7 1.35 -6.53 10.21
N CYS A 8 2.14 -7.53 10.61
CA CYS A 8 3.60 -7.48 10.54
C CYS A 8 4.08 -8.42 9.44
N LEU A 9 4.76 -7.86 8.44
CA LEU A 9 5.36 -8.58 7.32
C LEU A 9 6.87 -8.57 7.47
N ASN A 10 7.47 -9.75 7.61
CA ASN A 10 8.92 -9.90 7.70
C ASN A 10 9.51 -10.17 6.30
N TYR A 11 10.45 -9.32 5.87
CA TYR A 11 11.16 -9.45 4.60
C TYR A 11 12.61 -9.92 4.79
N GLY A 12 12.97 -10.43 5.97
CA GLY A 12 14.32 -10.81 6.35
C GLY A 12 15.15 -9.64 6.85
N ASP A 13 15.51 -8.73 5.93
CA ASP A 13 16.40 -7.60 6.25
C ASP A 13 15.65 -6.37 6.82
N PHE A 14 14.32 -6.34 6.66
CA PHE A 14 13.45 -5.32 7.21
C PHE A 14 12.05 -5.87 7.48
N ASP A 15 11.27 -5.13 8.26
CA ASP A 15 9.88 -5.42 8.56
C ASP A 15 8.97 -4.31 8.07
N VAL A 16 7.75 -4.67 7.68
CA VAL A 16 6.68 -3.72 7.37
C VAL A 16 5.55 -3.93 8.37
N THR A 17 5.17 -2.87 9.09
CA THR A 17 4.00 -2.88 9.97
C THR A 17 2.89 -2.07 9.32
N ILE A 18 1.74 -2.70 9.10
CA ILE A 18 0.54 -2.05 8.58
C ILE A 18 -0.47 -1.98 9.72
N CYS A 19 -0.91 -0.77 10.06
CA CYS A 19 -2.02 -0.55 10.98
C CYS A 19 -3.23 -0.03 10.21
N HIS A 20 -4.39 -0.66 10.38
CA HIS A 20 -5.62 -0.23 9.72
C HIS A 20 -6.78 -0.12 10.71
N SER A 21 -7.75 0.74 10.39
CA SER A 21 -8.99 0.86 11.14
C SER A 21 -10.10 1.40 10.24
N LYS A 22 -11.32 0.91 10.47
CA LYS A 22 -12.57 1.42 9.88
C LYS A 22 -13.41 2.22 10.89
N VAL A 23 -12.96 2.26 12.15
CA VAL A 23 -13.70 2.86 13.28
C VAL A 23 -12.94 4.00 13.95
N SER A 24 -11.72 4.28 13.48
CA SER A 24 -10.88 5.37 13.96
C SER A 24 -10.00 5.90 12.83
N ASP A 25 -9.77 7.21 12.83
CA ASP A 25 -8.85 7.85 11.91
C ASP A 25 -7.41 7.81 12.45
N SER A 26 -6.44 7.66 11.56
CA SER A 26 -5.03 7.84 11.86
C SER A 26 -4.52 9.07 11.12
N ALA A 27 -3.83 9.96 11.84
CA ALA A 27 -3.10 11.09 11.25
C ALA A 27 -1.63 10.74 10.97
N LEU A 28 -1.20 9.51 11.24
CA LEU A 28 0.18 9.08 11.00
C LEU A 28 0.44 8.97 9.50
N ALA A 29 1.53 9.57 9.06
CA ALA A 29 2.09 9.33 7.73
C ALA A 29 2.58 7.88 7.63
N SER A 30 2.65 7.37 6.40
CA SER A 30 3.44 6.18 6.14
C SER A 30 4.91 6.54 6.15
N GLU A 31 5.75 5.65 6.68
CA GLU A 31 7.18 5.89 6.85
C GLU A 31 7.99 4.75 6.27
N ILE A 32 9.03 5.09 5.50
CA ILE A 32 10.09 4.17 5.09
C ILE A 32 11.36 4.61 5.79
N GLN A 33 11.82 3.82 6.75
CA GLN A 33 13.01 4.10 7.54
C GLN A 33 14.25 3.47 6.92
N GLY A 34 15.37 4.19 6.97
CA GLY A 34 16.68 3.70 6.56
C GLY A 34 17.78 4.29 7.43
N GLU A 35 19.01 3.85 7.20
CA GLU A 35 20.16 4.25 8.04
C GLU A 35 20.39 5.78 8.05
N ASP A 36 20.10 6.45 6.92
CA ASP A 36 20.33 7.87 6.72
C ASP A 36 19.12 8.77 7.05
N GLY A 37 18.01 8.20 7.50
CA GLY A 37 16.80 8.95 7.85
C GLY A 37 15.52 8.23 7.49
N ALA A 38 14.44 8.99 7.30
CA ALA A 38 13.13 8.46 7.00
C ALA A 38 12.45 9.22 5.86
N LEU A 39 11.75 8.48 4.99
CA LEU A 39 10.83 9.04 4.00
C LEU A 39 9.42 9.01 4.57
N LEU A 40 8.78 10.17 4.68
CA LEU A 40 7.42 10.34 5.16
C LEU A 40 6.48 10.54 3.96
N ILE A 41 5.40 9.78 3.92
CA ILE A 41 4.40 9.82 2.84
C ILE A 41 3.03 10.07 3.45
N GLU A 42 2.45 11.22 3.12
CA GLU A 42 1.11 11.60 3.54
C GLU A 42 0.06 10.93 2.66
N LYS A 43 -0.90 10.26 3.31
CA LYS A 43 -1.97 9.47 2.67
C LYS A 43 -1.43 8.61 1.52
N ILE A 44 -0.75 7.51 1.85
CA ILE A 44 -0.04 6.65 0.87
C ILE A 44 -0.90 6.21 -0.33
N SER A 45 -2.23 6.11 -0.19
CA SER A 45 -3.14 5.80 -1.29
C SER A 45 -3.25 6.90 -2.36
N GLU A 46 -3.05 8.16 -1.98
CA GLU A 46 -3.16 9.34 -2.84
C GLU A 46 -1.83 10.08 -3.00
N CYS A 47 -0.85 9.78 -2.15
CA CYS A 47 0.49 10.39 -2.13
C CYS A 47 0.42 11.93 -2.15
N GLN A 48 -0.35 12.49 -1.20
CA GLN A 48 -0.62 13.94 -1.13
C GLN A 48 0.62 14.77 -0.78
N GLY A 49 1.59 14.16 -0.10
CA GLY A 49 2.85 14.79 0.27
C GLY A 49 3.93 13.75 0.49
N VAL A 50 5.17 14.11 0.14
CA VAL A 50 6.35 13.27 0.38
C VAL A 50 7.44 14.16 0.95
N ALA A 51 8.02 13.76 2.09
CA ALA A 51 9.12 14.49 2.70
C ALA A 51 10.23 13.53 3.12
N LEU A 52 11.48 13.98 2.99
CA LEU A 52 12.65 13.29 3.53
C LEU A 52 13.06 13.96 4.84
N LEU A 53 13.20 13.17 5.90
CA LEU A 53 13.79 13.57 7.16
C LEU A 53 15.16 12.90 7.33
N PRO A 54 16.27 13.56 6.94
CA PRO A 54 17.60 13.01 7.12
C PRO A 54 17.97 12.89 8.60
N ARG A 55 18.83 11.93 8.94
CA ARG A 55 19.34 11.75 10.30
C ARG A 55 20.11 13.00 10.76
N GLY A 56 19.57 13.68 11.77
CA GLY A 56 20.14 14.93 12.31
C GLY A 56 19.97 16.16 11.40
N GLY A 57 19.20 16.03 10.32
CA GLY A 57 18.87 17.11 9.40
C GLY A 57 17.49 17.71 9.68
N SER A 58 17.13 18.69 8.84
CA SER A 58 15.77 19.24 8.78
C SER A 58 14.95 18.51 7.73
N LEU A 59 13.63 18.50 7.93
CA LEU A 59 12.65 18.00 6.96
C LEU A 59 12.82 18.68 5.60
N GLN A 60 12.81 17.89 4.53
CA GLN A 60 12.92 18.33 3.15
C GLN A 60 11.65 17.92 2.40
N ASP A 61 10.92 18.89 1.85
CA ASP A 61 9.74 18.62 1.03
C ASP A 61 10.17 18.12 -0.36
N LEU A 62 9.70 16.93 -0.73
CA LEU A 62 9.92 16.28 -2.01
C LEU A 62 8.64 16.20 -2.85
N SER A 63 7.56 16.82 -2.38
CA SER A 63 6.24 16.75 -2.99
C SER A 63 6.24 17.31 -4.41
N ARG A 64 5.39 16.74 -5.25
CA ARG A 64 5.16 17.18 -6.63
C ARG A 64 3.70 17.62 -6.80
N PRO A 65 3.41 18.52 -7.75
CA PRO A 65 2.04 18.83 -8.10
C PRO A 65 1.29 17.55 -8.48
N GLN A 66 0.12 17.33 -7.87
CA GLN A 66 -0.76 16.22 -8.16
C GLN A 66 -1.96 16.68 -9.00
N HIS A 67 -2.56 15.75 -9.73
CA HIS A 67 -3.83 15.99 -10.40
C HIS A 67 -5.00 15.91 -9.42
N ASP A 68 -6.03 16.72 -9.63
CA ASP A 68 -7.24 16.71 -8.78
C ASP A 68 -7.95 15.35 -8.77
N ASN A 69 -7.91 14.63 -9.89
CA ASN A 69 -8.43 13.27 -9.99
C ASN A 69 -7.35 12.26 -9.60
N THR A 70 -7.50 11.67 -8.42
CA THR A 70 -6.59 10.68 -7.85
C THR A 70 -6.46 9.40 -8.68
N MET A 71 -7.47 9.08 -9.50
CA MET A 71 -7.48 7.90 -10.37
C MET A 71 -6.82 8.14 -11.73
N ARG A 72 -6.29 9.36 -11.99
CA ARG A 72 -5.78 9.70 -13.31
C ARG A 72 -4.65 8.78 -13.77
N TYR A 73 -3.66 8.56 -12.91
CA TYR A 73 -2.46 7.79 -13.29
C TYR A 73 -2.78 6.32 -13.57
N GLU A 74 -3.64 5.69 -12.77
CA GLU A 74 -4.06 4.30 -13.03
C GLU A 74 -4.89 4.20 -14.32
N ALA A 75 -5.76 5.18 -14.61
CA ALA A 75 -6.54 5.21 -15.84
C ALA A 75 -5.66 5.38 -17.09
N GLU A 76 -4.62 6.21 -17.03
CA GLU A 76 -3.63 6.36 -18.10
C GLU A 76 -2.89 5.04 -18.36
N VAL A 77 -2.45 4.34 -17.30
CA VAL A 77 -1.81 3.01 -17.42
C VAL A 77 -2.77 1.99 -18.05
N PHE A 78 -4.03 1.94 -17.62
CA PHE A 78 -5.02 1.02 -18.21
C PHE A 78 -5.30 1.33 -19.68
N ALA A 79 -5.41 2.61 -20.04
CA ALA A 79 -5.60 3.02 -21.43
C ALA A 79 -4.43 2.57 -22.32
N ASP A 80 -3.20 2.73 -21.83
CA ASP A 80 -1.98 2.32 -22.55
C ASP A 80 -1.93 0.80 -22.75
N LEU A 81 -2.22 0.01 -21.71
CA LEU A 81 -2.26 -1.45 -21.79
C LEU A 81 -3.31 -1.93 -22.81
N VAL A 82 -4.49 -1.32 -22.81
CA VAL A 82 -5.56 -1.64 -23.77
C VAL A 82 -5.15 -1.28 -25.20
N ALA A 83 -4.58 -0.08 -25.40
CA ALA A 83 -4.12 0.38 -26.71
C ALA A 83 -3.05 -0.54 -27.30
N GLN A 84 -2.14 -1.03 -26.45
CA GLN A 84 -1.07 -1.95 -26.83
C GLN A 84 -1.52 -3.42 -26.86
N ARG A 85 -2.75 -3.72 -26.40
CA ARG A 85 -3.28 -5.09 -26.21
C ARG A 85 -2.35 -5.93 -25.32
N GLN A 86 -1.73 -5.30 -24.34
CA GLN A 86 -0.79 -5.94 -23.43
C GLN A 86 -1.53 -6.49 -22.22
N VAL A 87 -1.69 -7.81 -22.19
CA VAL A 87 -2.27 -8.52 -21.05
C VAL A 87 -1.23 -8.76 -19.97
N GLU A 88 -0.03 -9.22 -20.34
CA GLU A 88 1.03 -9.53 -19.39
C GLU A 88 1.74 -8.26 -18.92
N HIS A 89 1.59 -7.94 -17.64
CA HIS A 89 2.20 -6.78 -16.99
C HIS A 89 2.42 -7.03 -15.49
N ALA A 90 3.33 -6.27 -14.87
CA ALA A 90 3.70 -6.43 -13.45
C ALA A 90 2.51 -6.35 -12.48
N GLY A 91 1.46 -5.58 -12.83
CA GLY A 91 0.23 -5.50 -12.05
C GLY A 91 -0.44 -6.85 -11.77
N LEU A 92 -0.37 -7.83 -12.68
CA LEU A 92 -0.96 -9.15 -12.47
C LEU A 92 -0.29 -9.91 -11.33
N GLU A 93 1.05 -9.86 -11.26
CA GLU A 93 1.81 -10.50 -10.21
C GLU A 93 1.58 -9.82 -8.87
N ASN A 94 1.59 -8.48 -8.84
CA ASN A 94 1.24 -7.71 -7.65
C ASN A 94 -0.16 -8.07 -7.13
N SER A 95 -1.16 -8.20 -8.01
CA SER A 95 -2.51 -8.63 -7.61
C SER A 95 -2.53 -10.02 -6.99
N ARG A 96 -1.77 -10.99 -7.53
CA ARG A 96 -1.67 -12.34 -6.95
C ARG A 96 -1.03 -12.33 -5.58
N ILE A 97 0.07 -11.59 -5.41
CA ILE A 97 0.77 -11.45 -4.12
C ILE A 97 -0.17 -10.84 -3.09
N VAL A 98 -0.83 -9.72 -3.41
CA VAL A 98 -1.77 -9.05 -2.50
C VAL A 98 -2.95 -9.97 -2.14
N ALA A 99 -3.50 -10.70 -3.11
CA ALA A 99 -4.58 -11.66 -2.85
C ALA A 99 -4.16 -12.80 -1.92
N ALA A 100 -2.94 -13.32 -2.08
CA ALA A 100 -2.38 -14.34 -1.20
C ALA A 100 -2.15 -13.80 0.21
N LEU A 101 -1.57 -12.60 0.34
CA LEU A 101 -1.38 -11.93 1.63
C LEU A 101 -2.70 -11.69 2.35
N LEU A 102 -3.71 -11.15 1.66
CA LEU A 102 -5.03 -10.92 2.24
C LEU A 102 -5.70 -12.22 2.69
N SER A 103 -5.57 -13.30 1.90
CA SER A 103 -6.08 -14.62 2.28
C SER A 103 -5.43 -15.14 3.55
N GLU A 104 -4.10 -14.99 3.68
CA GLU A 104 -3.37 -15.44 4.87
C GLU A 104 -3.71 -14.59 6.10
N ILE A 105 -3.79 -13.27 5.97
CA ILE A 105 -4.21 -12.37 7.06
C ILE A 105 -5.61 -12.74 7.55
N ARG A 106 -6.54 -13.00 6.63
CA ARG A 106 -7.91 -13.44 6.96
C ARG A 106 -7.93 -14.78 7.67
N ARG A 107 -7.12 -15.75 7.23
CA ARG A 107 -6.96 -17.05 7.89
C ARG A 107 -6.47 -16.89 9.33
N GLN A 108 -5.46 -16.04 9.57
CA GLN A 108 -4.91 -15.78 10.91
C GLN A 108 -5.89 -15.05 11.83
N THR A 109 -6.73 -14.16 11.29
CA THR A 109 -7.70 -13.37 12.04
C THR A 109 -9.08 -14.03 12.18
N GLY A 110 -9.29 -15.18 11.53
CA GLY A 110 -10.56 -15.92 11.57
C GLY A 110 -11.68 -15.29 10.72
N VAL A 111 -11.34 -14.44 9.75
CA VAL A 111 -12.31 -13.78 8.86
C VAL A 111 -12.63 -14.67 7.66
N VAL A 112 -13.73 -15.42 7.75
CA VAL A 112 -14.17 -16.37 6.71
C VAL A 112 -15.32 -15.77 5.89
N PHE A 113 -15.25 -15.89 4.58
CA PHE A 113 -16.32 -15.56 3.63
C PHE A 113 -16.93 -16.84 3.04
N PRO A 114 -18.19 -16.78 2.53
CA PRO A 114 -18.85 -17.94 1.96
C PRO A 114 -18.05 -18.66 0.86
N ALA A 115 -17.32 -17.90 0.03
CA ALA A 115 -16.53 -18.44 -1.08
C ALA A 115 -15.24 -19.17 -0.64
N ASP A 116 -14.79 -19.06 0.62
CA ASP A 116 -13.55 -19.74 1.06
C ASP A 116 -13.74 -21.26 1.24
N GLY A 117 -14.99 -21.73 1.36
CA GLY A 117 -15.33 -23.14 1.48
C GLY A 117 -15.56 -23.84 0.14
N GLU A 118 -15.57 -23.09 -0.96
CA GLU A 118 -15.69 -23.64 -2.30
C GLU A 118 -14.29 -24.08 -2.77
N THR A 119 -14.03 -25.39 -2.72
CA THR A 119 -12.87 -25.95 -3.41
C THR A 119 -12.99 -25.60 -4.91
N PRO A 120 -11.94 -25.06 -5.55
CA PRO A 120 -11.97 -24.78 -6.99
C PRO A 120 -12.21 -26.04 -7.84
#